data_AF-A0A1I4QG94-F1
#
_entry.id   AF-A0A1I4QG94-F1
#
_cell.length_a   1.000
_cell.length_b   1.000
_cell.length_c   1.000
_cell.angle_alpha   90.00
_cell.angle_beta   90.00
_cell.angle_gamma   90.00
#
_symmetry.space_group_name_H-M   'P 1'
#
loop_
_entity.id
_entity.type
_entity.pdbx_description
1 polymer ?
#
loop_
_entity_poly.entity_id
_entity_poly.type
_entity_poly.pdbx_seq_one_letter_code
_entity_poly.pdbx_strand_id
1 'polypeptide(L)'
;MTMSEGYRGHPGDVEGVLDASTGGMVAEHFSGATRTPGRHHDPMTPKTVENPQGSPAGQAPRCEGERAQVRLQAAAAHGQGEAVLQRRDGDTPKGPHDQPQTMCPAFGSLRVGLRMRRTATVLSGSACCVYGLSFTSHFYGARRTVNYVPFDSETLVTGKLFEDIRDAVAQLADPEINDVVVAINLCVPTASGVPLRLLPKQINGVRIIGIDVPGFGVGTHAEAKDILAGAMLRYARGEAEQGPVQAPREGRKARPTVTFLGEMFPADPVTLGALLDPLGLDTGPVVPTREWRELYAALDCAVGAAIHPFYTDSIRELNEAGREVVGSAPVGYDGTAAWLEAVGEACGVKAEAVGAAKDRFLPAIRQALADAPVKGRITLSGYEGSELLVARLLIESGAEVPYVSTACPRTPWSDADREWLEARGVRVQYRGTLEQDLEAMAEFGPDLVVGTTPVVHAAKERGIPALYFTNLISARPLMGPAGAGSLAQVINTAMGNRERFDRMKAFFGSVGFGASAGIWEETPKDHPEFREKMRRRMKRQGGAS
;
A
#
# COMPACT_ATOMS: atom_id res chain seq x y z
N MET A 1 8.45 39.75 -59.77
CA MET A 1 9.06 38.53 -60.32
C MET A 1 8.92 37.43 -59.27
N THR A 2 7.79 36.71 -59.36
CA THR A 2 7.46 35.35 -58.87
C THR A 2 8.25 34.80 -57.68
N MET A 3 7.75 34.59 -56.45
CA MET A 3 6.38 34.40 -55.91
C MET A 3 5.55 33.30 -56.59
N SER A 4 5.37 32.17 -55.88
CA SER A 4 4.18 31.29 -55.88
C SER A 4 4.38 30.23 -54.77
N GLU A 5 3.78 30.34 -53.58
CA GLU A 5 2.39 29.97 -53.18
C GLU A 5 2.41 28.62 -52.42
N GLY A 6 1.83 28.40 -51.25
CA GLY A 6 0.91 29.18 -50.42
C GLY A 6 -0.30 28.33 -50.01
N TYR A 7 -0.53 28.12 -48.70
CA TYR A 7 -1.84 28.05 -47.99
C TYR A 7 -1.61 27.57 -46.54
N ARG A 8 -1.76 28.33 -45.42
CA ARG A 8 -2.87 29.06 -44.77
C ARG A 8 -4.06 28.22 -44.27
N GLY A 9 -4.28 28.25 -42.94
CA GLY A 9 -5.62 28.36 -42.33
C GLY A 9 -6.03 27.31 -41.27
N HIS A 10 -6.00 27.68 -39.98
CA HIS A 10 -7.07 27.33 -39.01
C HIS A 10 -8.26 28.31 -39.21
N PRO A 11 -9.45 28.20 -38.55
CA PRO A 11 -9.92 27.31 -37.45
C PRO A 11 -11.34 26.71 -37.68
N GLY A 12 -11.90 25.97 -36.73
CA GLY A 12 -13.36 25.72 -36.69
C GLY A 12 -13.80 24.54 -35.83
N ASP A 13 -14.53 24.83 -34.76
CA ASP A 13 -15.22 23.92 -33.85
C ASP A 13 -16.19 22.97 -34.56
N VAL A 14 -16.26 21.70 -34.12
CA VAL A 14 -17.53 20.94 -34.12
C VAL A 14 -17.53 19.95 -32.96
N GLU A 15 -18.45 20.16 -32.02
CA GLU A 15 -18.93 19.17 -31.05
C GLU A 15 -19.48 17.93 -31.77
N GLY A 16 -19.14 16.73 -31.27
CA GLY A 16 -19.59 15.47 -31.86
C GLY A 16 -19.89 14.42 -30.79
N VAL A 17 -21.13 14.48 -30.32
CA VAL A 17 -21.93 13.47 -29.60
C VAL A 17 -21.43 12.03 -29.83
N LEU A 18 -21.07 11.34 -28.74
CA LEU A 18 -20.96 9.88 -28.70
C LEU A 18 -22.36 9.30 -28.48
N ASP A 19 -22.95 8.74 -29.53
CA ASP A 19 -24.08 7.82 -29.42
C ASP A 19 -23.65 6.41 -29.82
N ALA A 20 -24.08 5.46 -28.99
CA ALA A 20 -23.80 4.05 -29.08
C ALA A 20 -24.87 3.37 -29.92
N SER A 21 -24.51 2.71 -31.03
CA SER A 21 -25.16 1.48 -31.49
C SER A 21 -24.58 0.99 -32.81
N THR A 22 -24.48 -0.33 -32.91
CA THR A 22 -24.29 -1.16 -34.13
C THR A 22 -22.89 -1.26 -34.77
N GLY A 23 -22.46 -2.52 -34.98
CA GLY A 23 -21.26 -2.92 -35.72
C GLY A 23 -20.52 -4.03 -34.95
N GLY A 24 -20.87 -5.31 -35.06
CA GLY A 24 -20.78 -6.08 -36.29
C GLY A 24 -19.40 -6.73 -36.39
N MET A 25 -19.19 -7.85 -35.67
CA MET A 25 -17.96 -8.64 -35.73
C MET A 25 -17.80 -9.25 -37.12
N VAL A 26 -16.67 -8.97 -37.78
CA VAL A 26 -16.18 -9.73 -38.93
C VAL A 26 -14.87 -10.38 -38.51
N ALA A 27 -14.87 -11.71 -38.45
CA ALA A 27 -13.70 -12.53 -38.17
C ALA A 27 -12.93 -12.74 -39.48
N GLU A 28 -11.69 -12.25 -39.55
CA GLU A 28 -10.77 -12.58 -40.65
C GLU A 28 -9.94 -13.83 -40.29
N HIS A 29 -10.06 -14.83 -41.16
CA HIS A 29 -9.21 -16.01 -41.22
C HIS A 29 -7.78 -15.63 -41.63
N PHE A 30 -6.79 -15.96 -40.78
CA PHE A 30 -5.40 -16.11 -41.19
C PHE A 30 -5.05 -17.60 -41.28
N SER A 31 -4.85 -18.06 -42.51
CA SER A 31 -4.36 -19.39 -42.87
C SER A 31 -2.86 -19.32 -43.16
N GLY A 32 -2.10 -20.26 -42.58
CA GLY A 32 -0.96 -20.89 -43.26
C GLY A 32 0.44 -20.53 -42.75
N ALA A 33 0.98 -21.37 -41.87
CA ALA A 33 2.40 -21.73 -41.89
C ALA A 33 2.58 -23.17 -41.36
N THR A 34 3.17 -23.99 -42.22
CA THR A 34 3.40 -25.44 -42.14
C THR A 34 4.26 -25.89 -40.95
N ARG A 35 3.81 -26.89 -40.19
CA ARG A 35 4.61 -27.62 -39.17
C ARG A 35 5.19 -28.91 -39.76
N THR A 36 6.50 -29.08 -39.61
CA THR A 36 7.25 -30.34 -39.81
C THR A 36 7.05 -31.28 -38.61
N PRO A 37 6.98 -32.61 -38.77
CA PRO A 37 6.71 -33.53 -37.67
C PRO A 37 8.00 -33.90 -36.93
N GLY A 38 8.06 -33.55 -35.64
CA GLY A 38 9.11 -33.97 -34.70
C GLY A 38 8.81 -35.35 -34.09
N ARG A 39 9.86 -36.15 -33.92
CA ARG A 39 9.87 -37.55 -33.46
C ARG A 39 9.21 -37.76 -32.09
N HIS A 40 8.47 -38.86 -31.97
CA HIS A 40 7.96 -39.40 -30.70
C HIS A 40 9.12 -39.84 -29.78
N HIS A 41 9.09 -39.39 -28.53
CA HIS A 41 9.84 -39.97 -27.42
C HIS A 41 8.85 -40.63 -26.45
N ASP A 42 9.04 -41.93 -26.20
CA ASP A 42 8.31 -42.72 -25.21
C ASP A 42 8.58 -42.22 -23.78
N PRO A 43 7.56 -42.21 -22.90
CA PRO A 43 7.76 -41.88 -21.48
C PRO A 43 8.35 -43.08 -20.72
N MET A 44 9.56 -42.91 -20.18
CA MET A 44 10.15 -43.86 -19.24
C MET A 44 9.41 -43.85 -17.89
N THR A 45 9.03 -45.03 -17.42
CA THR A 45 8.54 -45.33 -16.07
C THR A 45 9.58 -44.98 -14.97
N PRO A 46 9.17 -44.44 -13.81
CA PRO A 46 10.10 -44.14 -12.73
C PRO A 46 10.54 -45.43 -12.01
N LYS A 47 11.85 -45.63 -11.88
CA LYS A 47 12.45 -46.67 -11.04
C LYS A 47 12.50 -46.19 -9.59
N THR A 48 11.96 -47.02 -8.69
CA THR A 48 12.06 -46.93 -7.24
C THR A 48 13.53 -47.01 -6.81
N VAL A 49 13.98 -46.08 -5.96
CA VAL A 49 15.29 -46.16 -5.29
C VAL A 49 15.04 -46.55 -3.84
N GLU A 50 15.62 -47.68 -3.44
CA GLU A 50 15.63 -48.20 -2.07
C GLU A 50 16.52 -47.36 -1.16
N ASN A 51 16.07 -47.15 0.08
CA ASN A 51 16.73 -46.35 1.10
C ASN A 51 17.42 -47.30 2.11
N PRO A 52 18.74 -47.20 2.40
CA PRO A 52 19.36 -48.00 3.45
C PRO A 52 19.10 -47.43 4.85
N GLN A 53 18.95 -48.35 5.80
CA GLN A 53 18.52 -48.15 7.19
C GLN A 53 19.56 -47.46 8.10
N GLY A 54 19.05 -46.69 9.08
CA GLY A 54 19.43 -46.85 10.50
C GLY A 54 20.30 -45.78 11.16
N SER A 55 19.67 -44.86 11.90
CA SER A 55 20.26 -44.24 13.11
C SER A 55 19.14 -43.86 14.10
N PRO A 56 19.40 -43.87 15.43
CA PRO A 56 18.41 -44.23 16.44
C PRO A 56 17.48 -43.08 16.85
N ALA A 57 16.33 -43.49 17.39
CA ALA A 57 15.21 -42.66 17.80
C ALA A 57 15.55 -41.61 18.87
N GLY A 58 15.64 -40.35 18.45
CA GLY A 58 15.44 -39.18 19.28
C GLY A 58 14.01 -38.66 19.11
N GLN A 59 13.37 -38.28 20.22
CA GLN A 59 11.99 -37.77 20.29
C GLN A 59 11.65 -36.80 19.14
N ALA A 60 10.57 -37.09 18.42
CA ALA A 60 10.07 -36.21 17.37
C ALA A 60 9.66 -34.85 17.98
N PRO A 61 10.30 -33.73 17.60
CA PRO A 61 9.86 -32.41 18.01
C PRO A 61 8.53 -32.08 17.32
N ARG A 62 7.62 -31.43 18.05
CA ARG A 62 6.29 -31.03 17.58
C ARG A 62 6.44 -30.06 16.40
N CYS A 63 6.24 -30.59 15.19
CA CYS A 63 6.29 -29.84 13.94
C CYS A 63 5.12 -28.86 13.85
N GLU A 64 5.37 -27.58 14.11
CA GLU A 64 4.81 -26.45 13.34
C GLU A 64 5.42 -25.12 13.82
N GLY A 65 5.58 -24.92 15.14
CA GLY A 65 6.19 -23.69 15.70
C GLY A 65 7.72 -23.61 15.57
N GLU A 66 8.44 -24.71 15.86
CA GLU A 66 9.91 -24.69 15.90
C GLU A 66 10.56 -24.56 14.51
N ARG A 67 9.92 -25.06 13.45
CA ARG A 67 10.44 -24.92 12.07
C ARG A 67 10.29 -23.51 11.52
N ALA A 68 9.22 -22.80 11.90
CA ALA A 68 9.05 -21.39 11.57
C ALA A 68 10.10 -20.53 12.30
N GLN A 69 10.34 -20.83 13.58
CA GLN A 69 11.31 -20.13 14.40
C GLN A 69 12.76 -20.39 13.96
N VAL A 70 13.10 -21.63 13.57
CA VAL A 70 14.41 -21.97 13.00
C VAL A 70 14.60 -21.38 11.60
N ARG A 71 13.55 -21.23 10.77
CA ARG A 71 13.64 -20.50 9.50
C ARG A 71 13.80 -18.99 9.68
N LEU A 72 13.09 -18.39 10.64
CA LEU A 72 13.30 -16.98 11.00
C LEU A 72 14.71 -16.77 11.56
N GLN A 73 15.20 -17.67 12.41
CA GLN A 73 16.58 -17.61 12.94
C GLN A 73 17.65 -17.84 11.87
N ALA A 74 17.41 -18.73 10.91
CA ALA A 74 18.33 -18.94 9.78
C ALA A 74 18.30 -17.79 8.77
N ALA A 75 17.14 -17.15 8.55
CA ALA A 75 17.03 -15.93 7.74
C ALA A 75 17.61 -14.69 8.46
N ALA A 76 17.61 -14.68 9.79
CA ALA A 76 18.19 -13.63 10.62
C ALA A 76 19.74 -13.64 10.63
N ALA A 77 20.39 -14.70 10.14
CA ALA A 77 21.86 -14.81 10.20
C ALA A 77 22.62 -14.03 9.10
N HIS A 78 21.93 -13.33 8.18
CA HIS A 78 22.58 -12.73 7.01
C HIS A 78 22.06 -11.33 6.63
N GLY A 79 22.79 -10.27 7.05
CA GLY A 79 22.81 -8.97 6.36
C GLY A 79 21.70 -7.97 6.70
N GLN A 80 21.44 -6.99 5.82
CA GLN A 80 20.46 -5.91 6.06
C GLN A 80 19.02 -6.42 6.29
N GLY A 81 18.69 -7.63 5.81
CA GLY A 81 17.45 -8.32 6.14
C GLY A 81 17.27 -8.58 7.63
N GLU A 82 18.35 -8.87 8.37
CA GLU A 82 18.34 -8.99 9.84
C GLU A 82 17.89 -7.68 10.50
N ALA A 83 18.41 -6.54 10.03
CA ALA A 83 18.04 -5.24 10.58
C ALA A 83 16.60 -4.82 10.23
N VAL A 84 16.04 -5.31 9.12
CA VAL A 84 14.61 -5.10 8.79
C VAL A 84 13.71 -5.97 9.67
N LEU A 85 14.10 -7.23 9.89
CA LEU A 85 13.38 -8.18 10.76
C LEU A 85 13.44 -7.75 12.24
N GLN A 86 14.64 -7.52 12.79
CA GLN A 86 14.84 -7.13 14.19
C GLN A 86 14.18 -5.79 14.56
N ARG A 87 14.13 -4.83 13.63
CA ARG A 87 13.46 -3.52 13.88
C ARG A 87 11.93 -3.63 13.92
N ARG A 88 11.36 -4.76 13.48
CA ARG A 88 9.90 -4.94 13.32
C ARG A 88 9.33 -6.09 14.15
N ASP A 89 10.18 -6.91 14.76
CA ASP A 89 9.84 -8.11 15.55
C ASP A 89 8.87 -7.90 16.73
N GLY A 90 8.60 -6.67 17.16
CA GLY A 90 7.64 -6.39 18.24
C GLY A 90 6.18 -6.69 17.87
N ASP A 91 5.83 -6.63 16.57
CA ASP A 91 4.43 -6.68 16.09
C ASP A 91 4.29 -7.52 14.80
N THR A 92 5.28 -8.39 14.52
CA THR A 92 5.34 -9.24 13.32
C THR A 92 4.42 -10.47 13.46
N PRO A 93 3.59 -10.77 12.44
CA PRO A 93 2.82 -12.01 12.37
C PRO A 93 3.66 -13.26 12.65
N LYS A 94 3.19 -14.11 13.57
CA LYS A 94 3.95 -15.29 14.04
C LYS A 94 3.84 -16.49 13.09
N GLY A 95 2.88 -16.48 12.18
CA GLY A 95 2.68 -17.51 11.17
C GLY A 95 2.17 -16.96 9.83
N PRO A 96 2.23 -17.77 8.75
CA PRO A 96 1.76 -17.39 7.42
C PRO A 96 0.25 -17.09 7.35
N HIS A 97 -0.53 -17.58 8.32
CA HIS A 97 -1.97 -17.33 8.44
C HIS A 97 -2.32 -16.14 9.33
N ASP A 98 -1.33 -15.57 10.04
CA ASP A 98 -1.52 -14.40 10.90
C ASP A 98 -1.14 -13.10 10.18
N GLN A 99 -0.83 -13.16 8.88
CA GLN A 99 -0.41 -12.00 8.12
C GLN A 99 -1.59 -11.10 7.77
N PRO A 100 -1.47 -9.78 7.96
CA PRO A 100 -2.52 -8.86 7.57
C PRO A 100 -2.68 -8.87 6.04
N GLN A 101 -3.87 -8.54 5.58
CA GLN A 101 -4.10 -8.41 4.14
C GLN A 101 -3.30 -7.24 3.58
N THR A 102 -2.51 -7.48 2.55
CA THR A 102 -1.72 -6.43 1.87
C THR A 102 -1.37 -6.87 0.45
N MET A 103 -1.09 -5.90 -0.42
CA MET A 103 -0.31 -6.13 -1.63
C MET A 103 1.14 -6.48 -1.27
N CYS A 104 1.92 -6.97 -2.26
CA CYS A 104 3.35 -7.19 -2.11
C CYS A 104 4.02 -5.93 -1.51
N PRO A 105 4.73 -6.04 -0.37
CA PRO A 105 5.31 -4.88 0.30
C PRO A 105 6.20 -4.03 -0.60
N ALA A 106 7.00 -4.66 -1.46
CA ALA A 106 7.89 -3.97 -2.41
C ALA A 106 7.17 -2.96 -3.31
N PHE A 107 5.87 -3.13 -3.55
CA PHE A 107 5.06 -2.14 -4.27
C PHE A 107 5.11 -0.76 -3.62
N GLY A 108 5.13 -0.68 -2.28
CA GLY A 108 5.17 0.58 -1.55
C GLY A 108 6.44 1.39 -1.82
N SER A 109 7.61 0.76 -1.65
CA SER A 109 8.89 1.42 -1.95
C SER A 109 9.02 1.74 -3.44
N LEU A 110 8.62 0.82 -4.31
CA LEU A 110 8.65 1.05 -5.76
C LEU A 110 7.76 2.23 -6.15
N ARG A 111 6.56 2.34 -5.57
CA ARG A 111 5.64 3.47 -5.79
C ARG A 111 6.26 4.80 -5.39
N VAL A 112 6.96 4.86 -4.26
CA VAL A 112 7.69 6.06 -3.82
C VAL A 112 8.79 6.41 -4.82
N GLY A 113 9.64 5.45 -5.17
CA GLY A 113 10.74 5.66 -6.12
C GLY A 113 10.28 6.15 -7.50
N LEU A 114 9.20 5.57 -8.04
CA LEU A 114 8.67 5.93 -9.36
C LEU A 114 7.99 7.31 -9.39
N ARG A 115 7.53 7.84 -8.26
CA ARG A 115 6.90 9.17 -8.17
C ARG A 115 7.92 10.29 -8.08
N MET A 116 9.07 10.04 -7.47
CA MET A 116 10.12 11.02 -7.23
C MET A 116 10.93 11.31 -8.50
N ARG A 117 10.96 12.55 -9.00
CA ARG A 117 11.72 13.00 -10.19
C ARG A 117 13.21 12.69 -10.09
N ARG A 118 13.82 12.41 -11.24
CA ARG A 118 15.26 12.12 -11.37
C ARG A 118 15.69 10.98 -10.43
N THR A 119 14.83 9.98 -10.29
CA THR A 119 15.07 8.78 -9.51
C THR A 119 14.94 7.57 -10.42
N ALA A 120 15.99 6.76 -10.50
CA ALA A 120 15.93 5.43 -11.12
C ALA A 120 15.69 4.39 -10.03
N THR A 121 14.82 3.41 -10.29
CA THR A 121 14.60 2.28 -9.38
C THR A 121 14.94 0.98 -10.11
N VAL A 122 15.73 0.12 -9.47
CA VAL A 122 16.11 -1.20 -9.96
C VAL A 122 15.66 -2.26 -8.97
N LEU A 123 14.86 -3.21 -9.46
CA LEU A 123 14.41 -4.36 -8.70
C LEU A 123 15.36 -5.53 -8.91
N SER A 124 15.77 -6.18 -7.83
CA SER A 124 16.39 -7.50 -7.85
C SER A 124 15.37 -8.52 -7.38
N GLY A 125 14.92 -9.39 -8.28
CA GLY A 125 13.75 -10.22 -8.07
C GLY A 125 13.54 -11.31 -9.11
N SER A 126 12.56 -12.18 -8.92
CA SER A 126 12.14 -13.10 -9.98
C SER A 126 11.30 -12.36 -11.02
N ALA A 127 11.24 -12.90 -12.24
CA ALA A 127 10.44 -12.32 -13.31
C ALA A 127 8.95 -12.19 -12.93
N CYS A 128 8.41 -13.12 -12.13
CA CYS A 128 7.02 -13.03 -11.66
C CYS A 128 6.79 -11.86 -10.71
N CYS A 129 7.73 -11.57 -9.80
CA CYS A 129 7.63 -10.41 -8.92
C CYS A 129 7.66 -9.11 -9.73
N VAL A 130 8.60 -8.99 -10.67
CA VAL A 130 8.73 -7.77 -11.47
C VAL A 130 7.54 -7.57 -12.40
N TYR A 131 6.98 -8.63 -12.97
CA TYR A 131 5.74 -8.55 -13.73
C TYR A 131 4.58 -7.97 -12.88
N GLY A 132 4.33 -8.57 -11.71
CA GLY A 132 3.24 -8.14 -10.82
C GLY A 132 3.43 -6.72 -10.27
N LEU A 133 4.66 -6.37 -9.88
CA LEU A 133 5.00 -5.03 -9.41
C LEU A 133 4.91 -4.00 -10.53
N SER A 134 5.39 -4.31 -11.73
CA SER A 134 5.27 -3.42 -12.89
C SER A 134 3.80 -3.18 -13.22
N PHE A 135 2.98 -4.22 -13.28
CA PHE A 135 1.53 -4.08 -13.50
C PHE A 135 0.89 -3.16 -12.45
N THR A 136 1.14 -3.43 -11.17
CA THR A 136 0.50 -2.72 -10.07
C THR A 136 0.96 -1.25 -10.01
N SER A 137 2.25 -0.99 -10.21
CA SER A 137 2.80 0.38 -10.29
C SER A 137 2.18 1.20 -11.41
N HIS A 138 2.05 0.64 -12.61
CA HIS A 138 1.44 1.37 -13.74
C HIS A 138 -0.07 1.51 -13.59
N PHE A 139 -0.76 0.51 -13.02
CA PHE A 139 -2.18 0.60 -12.66
C PHE A 139 -2.44 1.79 -11.73
N TYR A 140 -1.56 2.00 -10.75
CA TYR A 140 -1.63 3.13 -9.82
C TYR A 140 -0.95 4.42 -10.33
N GLY A 141 -0.79 4.55 -11.65
CA GLY A 141 -0.44 5.80 -12.31
C GLY A 141 1.06 6.11 -12.38
N ALA A 142 1.95 5.18 -12.02
CA ALA A 142 3.35 5.34 -12.36
C ALA A 142 3.51 5.26 -13.89
N ARG A 143 4.33 6.13 -14.47
CA ARG A 143 4.61 6.17 -15.92
C ARG A 143 6.09 6.01 -16.23
N ARG A 144 6.87 5.54 -15.26
CA ARG A 144 8.33 5.49 -15.35
C ARG A 144 8.83 4.06 -15.39
N THR A 145 9.99 3.90 -16.02
CA THR A 145 10.66 2.62 -16.18
C THR A 145 10.94 1.97 -14.83
N VAL A 146 10.58 0.68 -14.72
CA VAL A 146 11.00 -0.20 -13.64
C VAL A 146 12.20 -0.98 -14.17
N ASN A 147 13.40 -0.69 -13.67
CA ASN A 147 14.59 -1.44 -14.07
C ASN A 147 14.63 -2.78 -13.32
N TYR A 148 15.25 -3.78 -13.92
CA TYR A 148 15.21 -5.15 -13.43
C TYR A 148 16.56 -5.84 -13.61
N VAL A 149 17.06 -6.46 -12.55
CA VAL A 149 18.17 -7.42 -12.61
C VAL A 149 17.61 -8.82 -12.36
N PRO A 150 17.60 -9.68 -13.39
CA PRO A 150 17.14 -11.06 -13.25
C PRO A 150 18.16 -11.93 -12.52
N PHE A 151 17.67 -13.06 -12.01
CA PHE A 151 18.51 -14.13 -11.47
C PHE A 151 17.97 -15.50 -11.89
N ASP A 152 18.84 -16.48 -11.77
CA ASP A 152 18.61 -17.91 -11.87
C ASP A 152 19.30 -18.62 -10.69
N SER A 153 19.25 -19.95 -10.66
CA SER A 153 19.86 -20.73 -9.57
C SER A 153 21.38 -20.55 -9.49
N GLU A 154 22.07 -20.32 -10.60
CA GLU A 154 23.53 -20.17 -10.63
C GLU A 154 23.96 -18.79 -10.10
N THR A 155 23.35 -17.73 -10.61
CA THR A 155 23.63 -16.34 -10.21
C THR A 155 23.33 -16.07 -8.73
N LEU A 156 22.38 -16.80 -8.13
CA LEU A 156 22.07 -16.72 -6.70
C LEU A 156 23.16 -17.30 -5.79
N VAL A 157 23.86 -18.35 -6.22
CA VAL A 157 24.83 -19.06 -5.37
C VAL A 157 26.28 -18.65 -5.64
N THR A 158 26.55 -18.03 -6.79
CA THR A 158 27.90 -17.62 -7.22
C THR A 158 28.27 -16.19 -6.80
N GLY A 159 27.34 -15.43 -6.21
CA GLY A 159 27.53 -14.01 -5.90
C GLY A 159 27.38 -13.06 -7.10
N LYS A 160 27.28 -13.61 -8.31
CA LYS A 160 27.11 -12.87 -9.56
C LYS A 160 25.93 -11.90 -9.54
N LEU A 161 24.82 -12.25 -8.86
CA LEU A 161 23.67 -11.36 -8.74
C LEU A 161 24.03 -9.99 -8.12
N PHE A 162 24.92 -9.95 -7.12
CA PHE A 162 25.37 -8.68 -6.54
C PHE A 162 26.19 -7.85 -7.54
N GLU A 163 27.06 -8.51 -8.32
CA GLU A 163 27.85 -7.86 -9.37
C GLU A 163 26.94 -7.27 -10.44
N ASP A 164 25.94 -8.02 -10.90
CA ASP A 164 24.96 -7.57 -11.89
C ASP A 164 24.14 -6.37 -11.36
N ILE A 165 23.79 -6.36 -10.07
CA ILE A 165 23.14 -5.19 -9.43
C ILE A 165 24.08 -3.99 -9.41
N ARG A 166 25.34 -4.17 -9.00
CA ARG A 166 26.34 -3.10 -8.96
C ARG A 166 26.52 -2.49 -10.35
N ASP A 167 26.63 -3.33 -11.37
CA ASP A 167 26.84 -2.89 -12.76
C ASP A 167 25.60 -2.16 -13.29
N ALA A 168 24.39 -2.64 -13.00
CA ALA A 168 23.15 -1.95 -13.34
C ALA A 168 23.03 -0.58 -12.65
N VAL A 169 23.38 -0.50 -11.37
CA VAL A 169 23.40 0.75 -10.61
C VAL A 169 24.41 1.73 -11.20
N ALA A 170 25.61 1.26 -11.56
CA ALA A 170 26.63 2.09 -12.19
C ALA A 170 26.18 2.63 -13.56
N GLN A 171 25.47 1.83 -14.36
CA GLN A 171 24.91 2.28 -15.65
C GLN A 171 23.83 3.36 -15.48
N LEU A 172 23.02 3.28 -14.41
CA LEU A 172 21.96 4.24 -14.13
C LEU A 172 22.43 5.52 -13.43
N ALA A 173 23.66 5.53 -12.91
CA ALA A 173 24.26 6.65 -12.18
C ALA A 173 24.81 7.75 -13.12
N ASP A 174 23.90 8.31 -13.93
CA ASP A 174 24.13 9.49 -14.76
C ASP A 174 23.56 10.74 -14.06
N PRO A 175 24.40 11.70 -13.61
CA PRO A 175 23.95 12.90 -12.89
C PRO A 175 23.15 13.87 -13.77
N GLU A 176 23.21 13.77 -15.10
CA GLU A 176 22.36 14.59 -15.96
C GLU A 176 20.91 14.09 -15.96
N ILE A 177 20.68 12.83 -15.62
CA ILE A 177 19.35 12.18 -15.65
C ILE A 177 18.81 11.94 -14.24
N ASN A 178 19.66 11.45 -13.33
CA ASN A 178 19.26 10.96 -12.00
C ASN A 178 20.02 11.67 -10.87
N ASP A 179 19.30 12.05 -9.83
CA ASP A 179 19.85 12.50 -8.55
C ASP A 179 20.09 11.33 -7.59
N VAL A 180 19.33 10.23 -7.78
CA VAL A 180 19.38 9.02 -6.97
C VAL A 180 19.04 7.76 -7.78
N VAL A 181 19.74 6.66 -7.49
CA VAL A 181 19.42 5.30 -7.93
C VAL A 181 19.04 4.47 -6.69
N VAL A 182 17.88 3.84 -6.73
CA VAL A 182 17.36 2.98 -5.65
C VAL A 182 17.43 1.53 -6.10
N ALA A 183 18.27 0.72 -5.44
CA ALA A 183 18.32 -0.71 -5.60
C ALA A 183 17.46 -1.40 -4.53
N ILE A 184 16.55 -2.27 -4.98
CA ILE A 184 15.56 -2.91 -4.12
C ILE A 184 15.69 -4.43 -4.24
N ASN A 185 16.10 -5.07 -3.16
CA ASN A 185 16.02 -6.53 -3.04
C ASN A 185 14.59 -6.96 -2.70
N LEU A 186 14.10 -7.98 -3.41
CA LEU A 186 12.86 -8.68 -3.11
C LEU A 186 13.11 -9.96 -2.29
N CYS A 187 12.08 -10.78 -2.09
CA CYS A 187 12.12 -11.96 -1.22
C CYS A 187 13.35 -12.86 -1.42
N VAL A 188 13.60 -13.31 -2.65
CA VAL A 188 14.66 -14.29 -2.92
C VAL A 188 16.06 -13.67 -2.72
N PRO A 189 16.39 -12.50 -3.30
CA PRO A 189 17.71 -11.89 -3.07
C PRO A 189 17.97 -11.54 -1.60
N THR A 190 16.96 -11.07 -0.86
CA THR A 190 17.11 -10.85 0.59
C THR A 190 17.36 -12.16 1.34
N ALA A 191 16.60 -13.22 1.04
CA ALA A 191 16.79 -14.53 1.68
C ALA A 191 18.15 -15.17 1.34
N SER A 192 18.66 -14.93 0.13
CA SER A 192 19.99 -15.37 -0.30
C SER A 192 21.13 -14.48 0.23
N GLY A 193 20.83 -13.44 1.01
CA GLY A 193 21.83 -12.60 1.65
C GLY A 193 22.55 -11.61 0.73
N VAL A 194 21.94 -11.22 -0.40
CA VAL A 194 22.55 -10.27 -1.37
C VAL A 194 22.82 -8.93 -0.68
N PRO A 195 24.10 -8.49 -0.55
CA PRO A 195 24.46 -7.44 0.40
C PRO A 195 24.43 -6.04 -0.21
N LEU A 196 23.25 -5.44 -0.44
CA LEU A 196 23.13 -4.09 -1.02
C LEU A 196 23.89 -3.00 -0.24
N ARG A 197 24.18 -3.21 1.05
CA ARG A 197 25.05 -2.34 1.85
C ARG A 197 26.46 -2.12 1.29
N LEU A 198 26.94 -3.06 0.47
CA LEU A 198 28.27 -2.98 -0.16
C LEU A 198 28.26 -2.14 -1.44
N LEU A 199 27.09 -1.71 -1.92
CA LEU A 199 27.03 -0.73 -2.99
C LEU A 199 27.69 0.58 -2.52
N PRO A 200 28.45 1.27 -3.39
CA PRO A 200 29.00 2.58 -3.06
C PRO A 200 27.87 3.53 -2.73
N LYS A 201 28.06 4.46 -1.78
CA LYS A 201 27.03 5.44 -1.40
C LYS A 201 26.69 6.42 -2.54
N GLN A 202 27.65 6.65 -3.42
CA GLN A 202 27.53 7.58 -4.54
C GLN A 202 28.38 7.11 -5.73
N ILE A 203 27.89 7.35 -6.95
CA ILE A 203 28.62 7.13 -8.21
C ILE A 203 28.40 8.37 -9.07
N ASN A 204 29.47 9.01 -9.57
CA ASN A 204 29.39 10.21 -10.44
C ASN A 204 28.50 11.35 -9.89
N GLY A 205 28.44 11.52 -8.57
CA GLY A 205 27.54 12.51 -7.96
C GLY A 205 26.13 12.00 -7.65
N VAL A 206 25.72 10.86 -8.22
CA VAL A 206 24.39 10.24 -8.03
C VAL A 206 24.36 9.38 -6.78
N ARG A 207 23.36 9.57 -5.92
CA ARG A 207 23.21 8.84 -4.65
C ARG A 207 22.72 7.43 -4.90
N ILE A 208 23.27 6.46 -4.20
CA ILE A 208 22.88 5.06 -4.32
C ILE A 208 22.25 4.60 -3.01
N ILE A 209 21.01 4.13 -3.07
CA ILE A 209 20.26 3.65 -1.92
C ILE A 209 19.90 2.19 -2.15
N GLY A 210 20.43 1.31 -1.31
CA GLY A 210 20.04 -0.11 -1.25
C GLY A 210 19.05 -0.36 -0.13
N ILE A 211 17.91 -0.98 -0.43
CA ILE A 211 16.91 -1.42 0.56
C ILE A 211 16.46 -2.86 0.33
N ASP A 212 16.17 -3.56 1.42
CA ASP A 212 15.52 -4.87 1.40
C ASP A 212 14.04 -4.71 1.73
N VAL A 213 13.17 -5.23 0.85
CA VAL A 213 11.71 -5.24 1.07
C VAL A 213 11.11 -6.61 0.79
N PRO A 214 11.56 -7.66 1.50
CA PRO A 214 11.01 -8.99 1.34
C PRO A 214 9.55 -9.03 1.82
N GLY A 215 8.72 -9.75 1.09
CA GLY A 215 7.32 -10.00 1.48
C GLY A 215 7.17 -10.77 2.80
N PHE A 216 8.20 -11.49 3.25
CA PHE A 216 8.19 -12.20 4.52
C PHE A 216 8.69 -11.36 5.71
N GLY A 217 9.31 -10.20 5.47
CA GLY A 217 9.94 -9.38 6.53
C GLY A 217 9.39 -7.97 6.64
N VAL A 218 8.66 -7.48 5.63
CA VAL A 218 7.98 -6.19 5.66
C VAL A 218 6.48 -6.45 5.76
N GLY A 219 5.85 -5.93 6.82
CA GLY A 219 4.45 -6.25 7.13
C GLY A 219 3.45 -5.86 6.04
N THR A 220 3.60 -4.67 5.47
CA THR A 220 2.68 -4.13 4.46
C THR A 220 3.39 -3.28 3.42
N HIS A 221 2.74 -3.09 2.28
CA HIS A 221 3.20 -2.11 1.29
C HIS A 221 3.13 -0.66 1.81
N ALA A 222 2.21 -0.33 2.74
CA ALA A 222 2.22 0.98 3.41
C ALA A 222 3.54 1.20 4.17
N GLU A 223 3.94 0.26 5.03
CA GLU A 223 5.21 0.37 5.76
C GLU A 223 6.45 0.36 4.84
N ALA A 224 6.36 -0.24 3.64
CA ALA A 224 7.44 -0.18 2.66
C ALA A 224 7.61 1.21 2.03
N LYS A 225 6.55 2.01 1.96
CA LYS A 225 6.65 3.44 1.57
C LYS A 225 7.61 4.16 2.53
N ASP A 226 7.45 3.89 3.82
CA ASP A 226 8.27 4.45 4.89
C ASP A 226 9.71 3.92 4.90
N ILE A 227 9.95 2.65 4.55
CA ILE A 227 11.33 2.11 4.40
C ILE A 227 12.14 2.96 3.43
N LEU A 228 11.58 3.26 2.25
CA LEU A 228 12.30 4.06 1.26
C LEU A 228 12.37 5.53 1.68
N ALA A 229 11.26 6.12 2.15
CA ALA A 229 11.23 7.51 2.58
C ALA A 229 12.21 7.78 3.74
N GLY A 230 12.22 6.92 4.75
CA GLY A 230 13.16 6.98 5.87
C GLY A 230 14.61 6.75 5.46
N ALA A 231 14.89 5.83 4.52
CA ALA A 231 16.24 5.64 3.98
C ALA A 231 16.73 6.89 3.22
N MET A 232 15.85 7.55 2.48
CA MET A 232 16.14 8.81 1.78
C MET A 232 16.35 9.97 2.75
N LEU A 233 15.49 10.12 3.77
CA LEU A 233 15.64 11.12 4.82
C LEU A 233 16.94 10.94 5.60
N ARG A 234 17.30 9.70 5.96
CA ARG A 234 18.58 9.39 6.62
C ARG A 234 19.77 9.87 5.77
N TYR A 235 19.75 9.56 4.48
CA TYR A 235 20.82 9.99 3.57
C TYR A 235 20.87 11.52 3.49
N ALA A 236 19.72 12.17 3.27
CA ALA A 236 19.62 13.62 3.16
C ALA A 236 20.04 14.34 4.46
N ARG A 237 19.67 13.81 5.63
CA ARG A 237 20.11 14.28 6.94
C ARG A 237 21.63 14.21 7.07
N GLY A 238 22.22 13.07 6.71
CA GLY A 238 23.67 12.90 6.72
C GLY A 238 24.41 13.88 5.81
N GLU A 239 23.84 14.29 4.67
CA GLU A 239 24.40 15.35 3.83
C GLU A 239 24.25 16.74 4.46
N ALA A 240 23.08 17.04 5.03
CA ALA A 240 22.80 18.32 5.67
C ALA A 240 23.68 18.55 6.92
N GLU A 241 24.02 17.48 7.65
CA GLU A 241 24.93 17.52 8.80
C GLU A 241 26.39 17.79 8.40
N GLN A 242 26.77 17.47 7.15
CA GLN A 242 28.13 17.70 6.65
C GLN A 242 28.35 19.12 6.13
N GLY A 243 27.28 19.87 5.84
CA GLY A 243 27.39 21.25 5.40
C GLY A 243 26.20 21.74 4.57
N PRO A 244 26.35 22.90 3.90
CA PRO A 244 25.29 23.48 3.09
C PRO A 244 24.83 22.54 1.96
N VAL A 245 23.52 22.35 1.87
CA VAL A 245 22.86 21.55 0.83
C VAL A 245 22.10 22.43 -0.15
N GLN A 246 21.73 21.86 -1.31
CA GLN A 246 21.00 22.58 -2.33
C GLN A 246 19.58 22.93 -1.85
N ALA A 247 19.21 24.21 -1.97
CA ALA A 247 17.86 24.65 -1.68
C ALA A 247 16.82 23.97 -2.59
N PRO A 248 15.58 23.74 -2.10
CA PRO A 248 14.48 23.27 -2.93
C PRO A 248 14.23 24.18 -4.13
N ARG A 249 13.65 23.63 -5.19
CA ARG A 249 13.38 24.38 -6.44
C ARG A 249 12.48 25.60 -6.22
N GLU A 250 11.54 25.51 -5.30
CA GLU A 250 10.63 26.61 -4.93
C GLU A 250 11.23 27.60 -3.94
N GLY A 251 12.49 27.40 -3.54
CA GLY A 251 13.16 28.20 -2.53
C GLY A 251 12.72 27.86 -1.10
N ARG A 252 13.37 28.51 -0.13
CA ARG A 252 13.01 28.41 1.28
C ARG A 252 11.80 29.28 1.58
N LYS A 253 10.87 28.80 2.40
CA LYS A 253 9.74 29.60 2.89
C LYS A 253 10.21 30.63 3.91
N ALA A 254 9.48 31.76 3.99
CA ALA A 254 9.78 32.81 4.94
C ALA A 254 9.23 32.53 6.34
N ARG A 255 8.07 31.85 6.43
CA ARG A 255 7.49 31.41 7.71
C ARG A 255 7.97 30.00 8.06
N PRO A 256 7.97 29.61 9.35
CA PRO A 256 8.23 28.24 9.76
C PRO A 256 7.24 27.28 9.08
N THR A 257 7.72 26.09 8.71
CA THR A 257 6.92 25.13 7.92
C THR A 257 6.52 23.89 8.71
N VAL A 258 5.40 23.28 8.34
CA VAL A 258 4.97 21.96 8.82
C VAL A 258 5.24 20.92 7.73
N THR A 259 6.11 19.95 7.98
CA THR A 259 6.36 18.81 7.08
C THR A 259 5.28 17.76 7.28
N PHE A 260 4.71 17.22 6.20
CA PHE A 260 3.64 16.23 6.29
C PHE A 260 4.14 14.83 5.96
N LEU A 261 3.89 13.84 6.82
CA LEU A 261 4.21 12.44 6.58
C LEU A 261 2.95 11.67 6.19
N GLY A 262 2.87 11.27 4.92
CA GLY A 262 1.68 10.63 4.37
C GLY A 262 1.58 10.80 2.86
N GLU A 263 0.90 9.88 2.19
CA GLU A 263 0.54 10.11 0.80
C GLU A 263 -0.70 11.00 0.75
N MET A 264 -0.55 12.19 0.17
CA MET A 264 -1.61 13.19 0.10
C MET A 264 -2.02 13.50 -1.34
N PHE A 265 -3.26 13.94 -1.52
CA PHE A 265 -3.78 14.42 -2.79
C PHE A 265 -3.29 15.83 -3.08
N PRO A 266 -3.25 16.26 -4.36
CA PRO A 266 -2.83 17.61 -4.72
C PRO A 266 -3.60 18.73 -4.01
N ALA A 267 -4.86 18.49 -3.62
CA ALA A 267 -5.68 19.47 -2.90
C ALA A 267 -5.39 19.53 -1.39
N ASP A 268 -4.86 18.45 -0.80
CA ASP A 268 -4.70 18.36 0.66
C ASP A 268 -3.71 19.40 1.20
N PRO A 269 -2.52 19.65 0.60
CA PRO A 269 -1.64 20.72 1.05
C PRO A 269 -2.31 22.11 1.01
N VAL A 270 -3.21 22.35 0.06
CA VAL A 270 -3.94 23.63 -0.01
C VAL A 270 -4.88 23.77 1.18
N THR A 271 -5.62 22.71 1.51
CA THR A 271 -6.50 22.69 2.68
C THR A 271 -5.73 22.80 3.99
N LEU A 272 -4.62 22.07 4.13
CA LEU A 272 -3.73 22.16 5.29
C LEU A 272 -3.11 23.55 5.42
N GLY A 273 -2.71 24.17 4.31
CA GLY A 273 -2.19 25.54 4.32
C GLY A 273 -3.22 26.56 4.82
N ALA A 274 -4.49 26.39 4.46
CA ALA A 274 -5.55 27.24 5.01
C ALA A 274 -5.71 27.07 6.52
N LEU A 275 -5.60 25.84 7.05
CA LEU A 275 -5.67 25.56 8.49
C LEU A 275 -4.47 26.15 9.26
N LEU A 276 -3.28 26.13 8.64
CA LEU A 276 -2.02 26.61 9.24
C LEU A 276 -1.87 28.13 9.19
N ASP A 277 -2.51 28.82 8.24
CA ASP A 277 -2.32 30.25 8.02
C ASP A 277 -2.60 31.12 9.26
N PRO A 278 -3.69 30.92 10.04
CA PRO A 278 -3.93 31.69 11.27
C PRO A 278 -2.90 31.44 12.38
N LEU A 279 -2.15 30.33 12.31
CA LEU A 279 -1.07 30.00 13.25
C LEU A 279 0.25 30.66 12.84
N GLY A 280 0.30 31.34 11.68
CA GLY A 280 1.52 31.94 11.15
C GLY A 280 2.50 30.92 10.58
N LEU A 281 2.01 29.75 10.18
CA LEU A 281 2.82 28.63 9.66
C LEU A 281 2.57 28.42 8.16
N ASP A 282 3.60 27.97 7.44
CA ASP A 282 3.52 27.57 6.03
C ASP A 282 3.47 26.04 5.89
N THR A 283 2.95 25.57 4.76
CA THR A 283 3.07 24.16 4.38
C THR A 283 4.49 23.83 3.96
N GLY A 284 5.09 22.84 4.61
CA GLY A 284 6.34 22.22 4.18
C GLY A 284 6.11 21.12 3.13
N PRO A 285 7.19 20.43 2.73
CA PRO A 285 7.09 19.31 1.82
C PRO A 285 6.28 18.14 2.38
N VAL A 286 5.77 17.32 1.47
CA VAL A 286 5.15 16.04 1.79
C VAL A 286 6.21 14.95 1.68
N VAL A 287 6.30 14.09 2.69
CA VAL A 287 7.12 12.87 2.68
C VAL A 287 6.17 11.68 2.54
N PRO A 288 6.33 10.82 1.52
CA PRO A 288 7.45 10.77 0.56
C PRO A 288 7.48 11.92 -0.46
N THR A 289 8.67 12.45 -0.74
CA THR A 289 8.87 13.66 -1.56
C THR A 289 8.83 13.38 -3.07
N ARG A 290 8.68 14.45 -3.85
CA ARG A 290 8.68 14.40 -5.32
C ARG A 290 10.04 14.70 -5.93
N GLU A 291 10.95 15.31 -5.18
CA GLU A 291 12.31 15.63 -5.59
C GLU A 291 13.28 15.43 -4.43
N TRP A 292 14.57 15.19 -4.72
CA TRP A 292 15.57 14.95 -3.67
C TRP A 292 15.72 16.15 -2.74
N ARG A 293 15.78 17.36 -3.31
CA ARG A 293 16.00 18.59 -2.55
C ARG A 293 14.86 18.91 -1.57
N GLU A 294 13.66 18.38 -1.80
CA GLU A 294 12.53 18.51 -0.88
C GLU A 294 12.79 17.77 0.45
N LEU A 295 13.66 16.74 0.47
CA LEU A 295 14.03 16.05 1.71
C LEU A 295 14.75 16.99 2.68
N TYR A 296 15.63 17.88 2.16
CA TYR A 296 16.31 18.87 3.00
C TYR A 296 15.32 19.88 3.59
N ALA A 297 14.34 20.34 2.81
CA ALA A 297 13.29 21.20 3.34
C ALA A 297 12.35 20.47 4.31
N ALA A 298 12.13 19.17 4.10
CA ALA A 298 11.36 18.36 5.05
C ALA A 298 12.05 18.31 6.42
N LEU A 299 13.38 18.27 6.44
CA LEU A 299 14.22 18.31 7.66
C LEU A 299 14.35 19.72 8.27
N ASP A 300 14.15 20.80 7.49
CA ASP A 300 14.16 22.20 7.95
C ASP A 300 12.78 22.72 8.40
N CYS A 301 11.88 21.82 8.81
CA CYS A 301 10.57 22.21 9.33
C CYS A 301 10.61 22.69 10.79
N ALA A 302 9.55 23.34 11.24
CA ALA A 302 9.32 23.59 12.67
C ALA A 302 8.83 22.32 13.39
N VAL A 303 7.91 21.60 12.74
CA VAL A 303 7.28 20.39 13.26
C VAL A 303 6.93 19.46 12.11
N GLY A 304 7.02 18.15 12.33
CA GLY A 304 6.46 17.14 11.45
C GLY A 304 5.02 16.79 11.85
N ALA A 305 4.15 16.54 10.88
CA ALA A 305 2.79 16.07 11.11
C ALA A 305 2.64 14.66 10.52
N ALA A 306 2.41 13.67 11.37
CA ALA A 306 2.18 12.28 11.01
C ALA A 306 0.74 12.07 10.49
N ILE A 307 0.45 12.66 9.32
CA ILE A 307 -0.86 12.60 8.66
C ILE A 307 -1.32 11.16 8.45
N HIS A 308 -0.41 10.30 8.00
CA HIS A 308 -0.59 8.86 8.03
C HIS A 308 0.27 8.31 9.18
N PRO A 309 -0.32 7.83 10.29
CA PRO A 309 0.41 7.59 11.53
C PRO A 309 1.24 6.28 11.55
N PHE A 310 1.79 5.82 10.42
CA PHE A 310 2.62 4.60 10.36
C PHE A 310 4.08 4.84 9.89
N TYR A 311 4.47 6.09 9.57
CA TYR A 311 5.79 6.44 9.03
C TYR A 311 6.93 6.44 10.07
N THR A 312 7.07 5.37 10.84
CA THR A 312 8.02 5.26 11.97
C THR A 312 9.49 5.53 11.61
N ASP A 313 9.99 5.07 10.46
CA ASP A 313 11.36 5.29 10.03
C ASP A 313 11.59 6.75 9.66
N SER A 314 10.66 7.37 8.94
CA SER A 314 10.73 8.80 8.60
C SER A 314 10.63 9.70 9.84
N ILE A 315 9.76 9.35 10.79
CA ILE A 315 9.62 10.07 12.06
C ILE A 315 10.93 10.01 12.87
N ARG A 316 11.57 8.85 12.92
CA ARG A 316 12.87 8.72 13.59
C ARG A 316 13.90 9.69 13.01
N GLU A 317 13.99 9.83 11.68
CA GLU A 317 14.95 10.76 11.07
C GLU A 317 14.61 12.24 11.33
N LEU A 318 13.31 12.60 11.42
CA LEU A 318 12.91 13.94 11.84
C LEU A 318 13.30 14.22 13.30
N ASN A 319 13.02 13.27 14.20
CA ASN A 319 13.42 13.37 15.61
C ASN A 319 14.94 13.45 15.77
N GLU A 320 15.72 12.66 15.01
CA GLU A 320 17.18 12.74 14.97
C GLU A 320 17.68 14.10 14.46
N ALA A 321 16.93 14.76 13.57
CA ALA A 321 17.18 16.14 13.14
C ALA A 321 16.65 17.20 14.14
N GLY A 322 16.17 16.79 15.31
CA GLY A 322 15.64 17.69 16.34
C GLY A 322 14.29 18.31 15.99
N ARG A 323 13.47 17.62 15.17
CA ARG A 323 12.11 18.03 14.80
C ARG A 323 11.11 17.16 15.51
N GLU A 324 10.29 17.76 16.35
CA GLU A 324 9.15 17.08 16.98
C GLU A 324 8.14 16.64 15.90
N VAL A 325 7.45 15.52 16.13
CA VAL A 325 6.38 15.04 15.26
C VAL A 325 5.09 14.84 16.03
N VAL A 326 4.04 15.53 15.59
CA VAL A 326 2.67 15.42 16.13
C VAL A 326 1.83 14.46 15.29
N GLY A 327 0.93 13.73 15.95
CA GLY A 327 -0.15 12.98 15.31
C GLY A 327 -1.51 13.49 15.82
N SER A 328 -2.63 13.14 15.21
CA SER A 328 -2.81 12.45 13.93
C SER A 328 -3.03 13.48 12.81
N ALA A 329 -4.13 13.41 12.06
CA ALA A 329 -4.48 14.35 10.98
C ALA A 329 -5.73 15.20 11.30
N PRO A 330 -5.90 16.39 10.67
CA PRO A 330 -7.07 17.25 10.87
C PRO A 330 -8.29 16.75 10.07
N VAL A 331 -8.80 15.59 10.46
CA VAL A 331 -9.95 14.92 9.86
C VAL A 331 -11.16 15.05 10.78
N GLY A 332 -12.29 15.50 10.23
CA GLY A 332 -13.51 15.70 11.01
C GLY A 332 -13.42 16.85 12.01
N TYR A 333 -14.40 16.97 12.90
CA TYR A 333 -14.50 18.13 13.81
C TYR A 333 -13.51 17.98 14.97
N ASP A 334 -13.62 16.89 15.72
CA ASP A 334 -12.78 16.65 16.90
C ASP A 334 -11.31 16.47 16.50
N GLY A 335 -11.05 15.80 15.37
CA GLY A 335 -9.68 15.58 14.86
C GLY A 335 -9.01 16.87 14.42
N THR A 336 -9.74 17.76 13.74
CA THR A 336 -9.20 19.08 13.37
C THR A 336 -8.92 19.95 14.59
N ALA A 337 -9.80 19.93 15.60
CA ALA A 337 -9.61 20.70 16.83
C ALA A 337 -8.33 20.27 17.56
N ALA A 338 -8.16 18.97 17.79
CA ALA A 338 -6.98 18.42 18.47
C ALA A 338 -5.69 18.64 17.66
N TRP A 339 -5.76 18.54 16.33
CA TRP A 339 -4.60 18.77 15.47
C TRP A 339 -4.11 20.21 15.51
N LEU A 340 -5.01 21.20 15.48
CA LEU A 340 -4.64 22.62 15.60
C LEU A 340 -4.00 22.93 16.96
N GLU A 341 -4.47 22.30 18.03
CA GLU A 341 -3.87 22.41 19.37
C GLU A 341 -2.47 21.82 19.40
N ALA A 342 -2.28 20.58 18.93
CA ALA A 342 -0.99 19.91 18.93
C ALA A 342 0.06 20.64 18.08
N VAL A 343 -0.31 21.09 16.88
CA VAL A 343 0.59 21.89 16.04
C VAL A 343 0.91 23.23 16.69
N GLY A 344 -0.09 23.89 17.29
CA GLY A 344 0.10 25.16 17.98
C GLY A 344 1.06 25.04 19.17
N GLU A 345 0.89 24.01 19.99
CA GLU A 345 1.76 23.72 21.14
C GLU A 345 3.20 23.44 20.70
N ALA A 346 3.40 22.53 19.74
CA ALA A 346 4.73 22.18 19.23
C ALA A 346 5.47 23.36 18.59
N CYS A 347 4.72 24.31 18.00
CA CYS A 347 5.31 25.51 17.38
C CYS A 347 5.37 26.73 18.32
N GLY A 348 4.93 26.61 19.59
CA GLY A 348 4.89 27.73 20.53
C GLY A 348 3.92 28.86 20.12
N VAL A 349 2.86 28.52 19.38
CA VAL A 349 1.81 29.46 18.97
C VAL A 349 0.93 29.79 20.17
N LYS A 350 0.59 31.07 20.31
CA LYS A 350 -0.24 31.55 21.43
C LYS A 350 -1.63 30.90 21.40
N ALA A 351 -2.16 30.55 22.59
CA ALA A 351 -3.46 29.92 22.74
C ALA A 351 -4.60 30.74 22.10
N GLU A 352 -4.51 32.07 22.09
CA GLU A 352 -5.49 32.93 21.45
C GLU A 352 -5.52 32.75 19.92
N ALA A 353 -4.36 32.54 19.29
CA ALA A 353 -4.27 32.30 17.85
C ALA A 353 -4.79 30.91 17.47
N VAL A 354 -4.50 29.89 18.29
CA VAL A 354 -5.08 28.54 18.14
C VAL A 354 -6.61 28.59 18.31
N GLY A 355 -7.10 29.30 19.32
CA GLY A 355 -8.53 29.52 19.54
C GLY A 355 -9.21 30.19 18.34
N ALA A 356 -8.62 31.27 17.82
CA ALA A 356 -9.13 31.95 16.62
C ALA A 356 -9.12 31.04 15.38
N ALA A 357 -8.11 30.18 15.22
CA ALA A 357 -8.09 29.20 14.13
C ALA A 357 -9.24 28.19 14.25
N LYS A 358 -9.49 27.67 15.46
CA LYS A 358 -10.60 26.76 15.75
C LYS A 358 -11.95 27.42 15.47
N ASP A 359 -12.16 28.64 15.97
CA ASP A 359 -13.41 29.39 15.76
C ASP A 359 -13.68 29.69 14.27
N ARG A 360 -12.62 29.84 13.47
CA ARG A 360 -12.73 30.04 12.03
C ARG A 360 -13.17 28.78 11.28
N PHE A 361 -12.62 27.61 11.61
CA PHE A 361 -12.78 26.41 10.78
C PHE A 361 -13.77 25.38 11.31
N LEU A 362 -13.85 25.20 12.62
CA LEU A 362 -14.68 24.17 13.24
C LEU A 362 -16.19 24.33 12.94
N PRO A 363 -16.77 25.55 12.90
CA PRO A 363 -18.18 25.72 12.51
C PRO A 363 -18.45 25.26 11.08
N ALA A 364 -17.55 25.55 10.13
CA ALA A 364 -17.70 25.15 8.74
C ALA A 364 -17.62 23.62 8.58
N ILE A 365 -16.72 22.96 9.32
CA ILE A 365 -16.62 21.49 9.35
C ILE A 365 -17.90 20.87 9.89
N ARG A 366 -18.41 21.39 11.01
CA ARG A 366 -19.68 20.92 11.60
C ARG A 366 -20.84 21.06 10.63
N GLN A 367 -20.94 22.20 9.94
CA GLN A 367 -21.98 22.43 8.95
C GLN A 367 -21.87 21.46 7.77
N ALA A 368 -20.67 21.27 7.24
CA ALA A 368 -20.43 20.35 6.12
C ALA A 368 -20.78 18.88 6.47
N LEU A 369 -20.49 18.43 7.70
CA LEU A 369 -20.92 17.12 8.20
C LEU A 369 -22.44 17.01 8.28
N ALA A 370 -23.10 18.07 8.78
CA ALA A 370 -24.56 18.10 8.93
C ALA A 370 -25.30 18.15 7.58
N ASP A 371 -24.74 18.84 6.58
CA ASP A 371 -25.30 18.95 5.23
C ASP A 371 -25.19 17.65 4.42
N ALA A 372 -24.23 16.78 4.80
CA ALA A 372 -23.91 15.57 4.07
C ALA A 372 -23.93 14.32 4.98
N PRO A 373 -25.07 13.99 5.62
CA PRO A 373 -25.12 12.90 6.57
C PRO A 373 -24.96 11.55 5.88
N VAL A 374 -24.30 10.62 6.58
CA VAL A 374 -24.21 9.21 6.22
C VAL A 374 -25.04 8.42 7.21
N LYS A 375 -26.04 7.67 6.73
CA LYS A 375 -26.91 6.86 7.59
C LYS A 375 -26.84 5.41 7.16
N GLY A 376 -26.26 4.57 8.02
CA GLY A 376 -26.14 3.14 7.81
C GLY A 376 -25.01 2.54 8.64
N ARG A 377 -25.01 1.22 8.76
CA ARG A 377 -23.96 0.47 9.43
C ARG A 377 -22.84 0.10 8.47
N ILE A 378 -21.60 0.43 8.84
CA ILE A 378 -20.42 0.23 8.00
C ILE A 378 -19.34 -0.53 8.76
N THR A 379 -18.90 -1.68 8.25
CA THR A 379 -17.62 -2.29 8.68
C THR A 379 -16.52 -1.78 7.79
N LEU A 380 -15.40 -1.34 8.38
CA LEU A 380 -14.29 -0.74 7.66
C LEU A 380 -13.00 -1.54 7.82
N SER A 381 -12.34 -1.91 6.72
CA SER A 381 -10.99 -2.47 6.73
C SER A 381 -10.13 -1.92 5.60
N GLY A 382 -8.81 -1.97 5.79
CA GLY A 382 -7.87 -1.44 4.81
C GLY A 382 -6.40 -1.71 5.14
N TYR A 383 -5.54 -1.21 4.27
CA TYR A 383 -4.09 -1.41 4.35
C TYR A 383 -3.29 -0.19 3.88
N GLU A 384 -3.89 0.99 3.91
CA GLU A 384 -3.25 2.26 3.54
C GLU A 384 -2.84 3.08 4.75
N GLY A 385 -3.32 2.75 5.96
CA GLY A 385 -2.97 3.40 7.22
C GLY A 385 -3.78 4.65 7.55
N SER A 386 -4.85 4.93 6.80
CA SER A 386 -5.79 6.04 7.04
C SER A 386 -7.17 5.55 7.50
N GLU A 387 -7.31 4.25 7.81
CA GLU A 387 -8.60 3.60 8.09
C GLU A 387 -9.29 4.21 9.32
N LEU A 388 -8.53 4.45 10.40
CA LEU A 388 -9.06 5.04 11.63
C LEU A 388 -9.58 6.46 11.39
N LEU A 389 -8.84 7.28 10.63
CA LEU A 389 -9.25 8.64 10.24
C LEU A 389 -10.57 8.62 9.47
N VAL A 390 -10.72 7.69 8.53
CA VAL A 390 -11.97 7.53 7.78
C VAL A 390 -13.10 7.09 8.71
N ALA A 391 -12.86 6.12 9.60
CA ALA A 391 -13.88 5.67 10.55
C ALA A 391 -14.39 6.83 11.43
N ARG A 392 -13.49 7.71 11.90
CA ARG A 392 -13.88 8.93 12.63
C ARG A 392 -14.80 9.82 11.80
N LEU A 393 -14.38 10.14 10.57
CA LEU A 393 -15.15 10.97 9.66
C LEU A 393 -16.55 10.40 9.39
N LEU A 394 -16.67 9.07 9.22
CA LEU A 394 -17.95 8.40 9.03
C LEU A 394 -18.87 8.52 10.24
N ILE A 395 -18.33 8.31 11.44
CA ILE A 395 -19.09 8.44 12.70
C ILE A 395 -19.54 9.88 12.90
N GLU A 396 -18.66 10.86 12.68
CA GLU A 396 -19.02 12.28 12.76
C GLU A 396 -20.03 12.70 11.66
N SER A 397 -20.05 11.99 10.52
CA SER A 397 -21.09 12.15 9.48
C SER A 397 -22.41 11.46 9.82
N GLY A 398 -22.49 10.72 10.93
CA GLY A 398 -23.71 10.06 11.43
C GLY A 398 -23.81 8.55 11.16
N ALA A 399 -22.77 7.91 10.61
CA ALA A 399 -22.77 6.47 10.35
C ALA A 399 -22.56 5.65 11.64
N GLU A 400 -23.08 4.43 11.67
CA GLU A 400 -22.72 3.44 12.70
C GLU A 400 -21.50 2.66 12.20
N VAL A 401 -20.36 2.78 12.87
CA VAL A 401 -19.13 2.03 12.52
C VAL A 401 -18.73 1.15 13.70
N PRO A 402 -19.19 -0.12 13.78
CA PRO A 402 -18.89 -0.99 14.92
C PRO A 402 -17.49 -1.60 14.86
N TYR A 403 -16.86 -1.61 13.68
CA TYR A 403 -15.57 -2.24 13.45
C TYR A 403 -14.72 -1.44 12.48
N VAL A 404 -13.46 -1.23 12.85
CA VAL A 404 -12.41 -0.73 11.97
C VAL A 404 -11.15 -1.56 12.12
N SER A 405 -10.57 -1.99 11.00
CA SER A 405 -9.24 -2.60 10.98
C SER A 405 -8.28 -1.93 10.03
N THR A 406 -6.99 -2.05 10.34
CA THR A 406 -5.89 -1.64 9.47
C THR A 406 -4.82 -2.74 9.45
N ALA A 407 -4.22 -2.98 8.29
CA ALA A 407 -3.06 -3.85 8.15
C ALA A 407 -1.78 -3.25 8.78
N CYS A 408 -1.75 -1.93 8.97
CA CYS A 408 -0.62 -1.21 9.56
C CYS A 408 -0.46 -1.56 11.06
N PRO A 409 0.77 -1.43 11.60
CA PRO A 409 1.01 -1.60 13.03
C PRO A 409 0.39 -0.46 13.83
N ARG A 410 0.18 -0.69 15.12
CA ARG A 410 -0.13 0.38 16.06
C ARG A 410 1.10 1.25 16.29
N THR A 411 0.90 2.57 16.31
CA THR A 411 1.95 3.52 16.70
C THR A 411 1.42 4.56 17.69
N PRO A 412 2.29 5.25 18.45
CA PRO A 412 1.85 6.34 19.32
C PRO A 412 1.08 7.45 18.57
N TRP A 413 1.43 7.73 17.31
CA TRP A 413 0.77 8.76 16.51
C TRP A 413 -0.65 8.41 16.07
N SER A 414 -1.05 7.14 16.19
CA SER A 414 -2.41 6.66 15.92
C SER A 414 -3.29 6.55 17.18
N ASP A 415 -2.71 6.73 18.37
CA ASP A 415 -3.42 6.45 19.63
C ASP A 415 -4.59 7.38 19.89
N ALA A 416 -4.47 8.68 19.56
CA ALA A 416 -5.57 9.62 19.72
C ALA A 416 -6.81 9.22 18.90
N ASP A 417 -6.62 8.70 17.69
CA ASP A 417 -7.73 8.19 16.87
C ASP A 417 -8.31 6.91 17.45
N ARG A 418 -7.44 5.97 17.85
CA ARG A 418 -7.82 4.69 18.46
C ARG A 418 -8.68 4.92 19.71
N GLU A 419 -8.22 5.75 20.63
CA GLU A 419 -8.90 6.06 21.88
C GLU A 419 -10.24 6.74 21.64
N TRP A 420 -10.29 7.68 20.69
CA TRP A 420 -11.53 8.34 20.30
C TRP A 420 -12.58 7.35 19.76
N LEU A 421 -12.15 6.35 18.99
CA LEU A 421 -12.98 5.31 18.39
C LEU A 421 -13.44 4.27 19.45
N GLU A 422 -12.52 3.75 20.25
CA GLU A 422 -12.81 2.79 21.31
C GLU A 422 -13.76 3.37 22.36
N ALA A 423 -13.60 4.66 22.71
CA ALA A 423 -14.52 5.37 23.62
C ALA A 423 -15.97 5.45 23.10
N ARG A 424 -16.17 5.23 21.79
CA ARG A 424 -17.49 5.17 21.13
C ARG A 424 -17.94 3.73 20.85
N GLY A 425 -17.26 2.75 21.42
CA GLY A 425 -17.60 1.33 21.30
C GLY A 425 -17.16 0.68 19.99
N VAL A 426 -16.32 1.35 19.19
CA VAL A 426 -15.79 0.77 17.95
C VAL A 426 -14.72 -0.27 18.29
N ARG A 427 -14.80 -1.47 17.70
CA ARG A 427 -13.73 -2.46 17.76
C ARG A 427 -12.61 -2.07 16.79
N VAL A 428 -11.48 -1.63 17.32
CA VAL A 428 -10.28 -1.26 16.55
C VAL A 428 -9.32 -2.44 16.47
N GLN A 429 -8.94 -2.85 15.26
CA GLN A 429 -8.00 -3.96 15.03
C GLN A 429 -6.79 -3.49 14.20
N TYR A 430 -5.61 -3.45 14.82
CA TYR A 430 -4.34 -3.34 14.09
C TYR A 430 -3.88 -4.70 13.60
N ARG A 431 -3.06 -4.74 12.55
CA ARG A 431 -2.65 -5.99 11.88
C ARG A 431 -3.86 -6.88 11.50
N GLY A 432 -4.94 -6.25 11.04
CA GLY A 432 -6.19 -6.96 10.69
C GLY A 432 -5.97 -8.04 9.63
N THR A 433 -6.37 -9.27 9.95
CA THR A 433 -6.37 -10.40 9.01
C THR A 433 -7.67 -10.46 8.21
N LEU A 434 -7.67 -11.23 7.11
CA LEU A 434 -8.88 -11.43 6.32
C LEU A 434 -9.97 -12.10 7.14
N GLU A 435 -9.58 -13.09 7.94
CA GLU A 435 -10.48 -13.89 8.76
C GLU A 435 -11.21 -12.99 9.78
N GLN A 436 -10.48 -12.08 10.43
CA GLN A 436 -11.05 -11.09 11.35
C GLN A 436 -12.01 -10.14 10.65
N ASP A 437 -11.64 -9.64 9.47
CA ASP A 437 -12.52 -8.75 8.69
C ASP A 437 -13.81 -9.46 8.25
N LEU A 438 -13.71 -10.72 7.83
CA LEU A 438 -14.86 -11.54 7.43
C LEU A 438 -15.75 -11.91 8.62
N GLU A 439 -15.15 -12.17 9.77
CA GLU A 439 -15.86 -12.39 11.03
C GLU A 439 -16.60 -11.13 11.46
N ALA A 440 -15.95 -9.97 11.47
CA ALA A 440 -16.58 -8.70 11.80
C ALA A 440 -17.74 -8.37 10.85
N MET A 441 -17.56 -8.58 9.53
CA MET A 441 -18.64 -8.42 8.57
C MET A 441 -19.83 -9.34 8.89
N ALA A 442 -19.58 -10.59 9.29
CA ALA A 442 -20.64 -11.54 9.64
C ALA A 442 -21.33 -11.19 10.97
N GLU A 443 -20.56 -10.80 11.98
CA GLU A 443 -21.03 -10.44 13.32
C GLU A 443 -21.92 -9.20 13.28
N PHE A 444 -21.48 -8.14 12.60
CA PHE A 444 -22.15 -6.85 12.65
C PHE A 444 -23.24 -6.66 11.59
N GLY A 445 -23.26 -7.49 10.53
CA GLY A 445 -24.29 -7.43 9.48
C GLY A 445 -24.47 -6.01 8.88
N PRO A 446 -23.42 -5.43 8.26
CA PRO A 446 -23.44 -4.04 7.82
C PRO A 446 -24.34 -3.79 6.59
N ASP A 447 -24.76 -2.54 6.43
CA ASP A 447 -25.40 -2.05 5.20
C ASP A 447 -24.37 -1.78 4.09
N LEU A 448 -23.13 -1.50 4.47
CA LEU A 448 -22.00 -1.31 3.56
C LEU A 448 -20.72 -1.91 4.13
N VAL A 449 -19.99 -2.61 3.29
CA VAL A 449 -18.62 -3.03 3.61
C VAL A 449 -17.64 -2.12 2.88
N VAL A 450 -16.80 -1.42 3.64
CA VAL A 450 -15.62 -0.76 3.09
C VAL A 450 -14.43 -1.64 3.44
N GLY A 451 -13.68 -2.13 2.46
CA GLY A 451 -12.68 -3.15 2.74
C GLY A 451 -11.59 -3.30 1.71
N THR A 452 -10.69 -4.24 1.99
CA THR A 452 -9.73 -4.78 1.02
C THR A 452 -10.45 -5.57 -0.07
N THR A 453 -9.78 -5.83 -1.20
CA THR A 453 -10.39 -6.54 -2.34
C THR A 453 -11.06 -7.87 -1.97
N PRO A 454 -10.43 -8.77 -1.18
CA PRO A 454 -11.05 -10.03 -0.79
C PRO A 454 -12.31 -9.86 0.05
N VAL A 455 -12.30 -8.94 1.03
CA VAL A 455 -13.46 -8.65 1.88
C VAL A 455 -14.62 -8.07 1.05
N VAL A 456 -14.31 -7.17 0.11
CA VAL A 456 -15.30 -6.59 -0.81
C VAL A 456 -15.93 -7.66 -1.71
N HIS A 457 -15.14 -8.63 -2.19
CA HIS A 457 -15.67 -9.73 -2.99
C HIS A 457 -16.58 -10.63 -2.15
N ALA A 458 -16.15 -11.01 -0.96
CA ALA A 458 -16.96 -11.82 -0.04
C ALA A 458 -18.27 -11.13 0.35
N ALA A 459 -18.26 -9.80 0.56
CA ALA A 459 -19.46 -9.01 0.80
C ALA A 459 -20.43 -9.04 -0.39
N LYS A 460 -19.91 -8.80 -1.60
CA LYS A 460 -20.71 -8.80 -2.83
C LYS A 460 -21.31 -10.17 -3.15
N GLU A 461 -20.58 -11.25 -2.91
CA GLU A 461 -21.08 -12.63 -3.03
C GLU A 461 -22.27 -12.88 -2.09
N ARG A 462 -22.30 -12.23 -0.93
CA ARG A 462 -23.41 -12.32 0.04
C ARG A 462 -24.59 -11.40 -0.31
N GLY A 463 -24.42 -10.51 -1.29
CA GLY A 463 -25.39 -9.49 -1.68
C GLY A 463 -25.29 -8.20 -0.85
N ILE A 464 -24.18 -7.99 -0.15
CA ILE A 464 -23.95 -6.78 0.66
C ILE A 464 -23.24 -5.75 -0.24
N PRO A 465 -23.73 -4.50 -0.34
CA PRO A 465 -23.00 -3.44 -1.00
C PRO A 465 -21.59 -3.29 -0.42
N ALA A 466 -20.60 -3.10 -1.28
CA ALA A 466 -19.22 -2.98 -0.83
C ALA A 466 -18.34 -2.09 -1.71
N LEU A 467 -17.46 -1.33 -1.07
CA LEU A 467 -16.50 -0.42 -1.70
C LEU A 467 -15.06 -0.82 -1.34
N TYR A 468 -14.20 -0.80 -2.34
CA TYR A 468 -12.76 -1.01 -2.13
C TYR A 468 -12.11 0.25 -1.55
N PHE A 469 -11.46 0.11 -0.40
CA PHE A 469 -10.91 1.22 0.39
C PHE A 469 -9.95 2.11 -0.41
N THR A 470 -8.89 1.54 -0.98
CA THR A 470 -7.79 2.30 -1.61
C THR A 470 -8.28 3.22 -2.73
N ASN A 471 -9.07 2.71 -3.68
CA ASN A 471 -9.44 3.49 -4.87
C ASN A 471 -10.65 4.40 -4.69
N LEU A 472 -11.58 4.04 -3.80
CA LEU A 472 -12.86 4.75 -3.70
C LEU A 472 -12.95 5.66 -2.48
N ILE A 473 -12.17 5.36 -1.44
CA ILE A 473 -12.19 6.06 -0.15
C ILE A 473 -10.89 6.81 0.08
N SER A 474 -9.75 6.10 0.07
CA SER A 474 -8.43 6.72 0.29
C SER A 474 -8.07 7.71 -0.83
N ALA A 475 -8.74 7.67 -1.98
CA ALA A 475 -8.54 8.59 -3.10
C ALA A 475 -9.18 9.99 -2.95
N ARG A 476 -9.83 10.28 -1.81
CA ARG A 476 -10.67 11.48 -1.61
C ARG A 476 -10.08 12.44 -0.58
N PRO A 477 -10.37 13.74 -0.65
CA PRO A 477 -9.99 14.69 0.40
C PRO A 477 -10.60 14.28 1.74
N LEU A 478 -9.80 14.21 2.81
CA LEU A 478 -10.28 13.84 4.15
C LEU A 478 -10.18 15.00 5.16
N MET A 479 -9.38 16.02 4.85
CA MET A 479 -8.99 17.03 5.83
C MET A 479 -9.87 18.28 5.77
N GLY A 480 -10.04 18.91 6.94
CA GLY A 480 -10.69 20.21 7.07
C GLY A 480 -12.12 20.28 6.49
N PRO A 481 -12.59 21.50 6.15
CA PRO A 481 -13.95 21.69 5.64
C PRO A 481 -14.25 20.92 4.34
N ALA A 482 -13.25 20.77 3.47
CA ALA A 482 -13.43 20.05 2.19
C ALA A 482 -13.59 18.54 2.38
N GLY A 483 -12.93 17.96 3.40
CA GLY A 483 -13.03 16.54 3.72
C GLY A 483 -14.33 16.14 4.41
N ALA A 484 -14.90 17.03 5.22
CA ALA A 484 -16.08 16.80 6.04
C ALA A 484 -17.28 16.17 5.30
N GLY A 485 -17.53 16.54 4.05
CA GLY A 485 -18.64 15.99 3.24
C GLY A 485 -18.20 15.05 2.11
N SER A 486 -16.91 14.76 1.96
CA SER A 486 -16.36 14.19 0.71
C SER A 486 -16.78 12.73 0.45
N LEU A 487 -17.10 12.00 1.51
CA LEU A 487 -17.45 10.58 1.47
C LEU A 487 -18.96 10.33 1.34
N ALA A 488 -19.79 11.30 1.73
CA ALA A 488 -21.22 11.08 1.89
C ALA A 488 -21.91 10.61 0.60
N GLN A 489 -21.64 11.31 -0.51
CA GLN A 489 -22.23 10.97 -1.80
C GLN A 489 -21.89 9.53 -2.23
N VAL A 490 -20.61 9.14 -2.17
CA VAL A 490 -20.18 7.81 -2.64
C VAL A 490 -20.71 6.70 -1.75
N ILE A 491 -20.75 6.92 -0.43
CA ILE A 491 -21.22 5.94 0.54
C ILE A 491 -22.74 5.78 0.47
N ASN A 492 -23.49 6.88 0.47
CA ASN A 492 -24.95 6.83 0.35
C ASN A 492 -25.38 6.21 -0.98
N THR A 493 -24.68 6.52 -2.08
CA THR A 493 -24.93 5.89 -3.38
C THR A 493 -24.65 4.39 -3.34
N ALA A 494 -23.56 3.96 -2.70
CA ALA A 494 -23.24 2.54 -2.59
C ALA A 494 -24.30 1.79 -1.76
N MET A 495 -24.69 2.32 -0.60
CA MET A 495 -25.75 1.74 0.24
C MET A 495 -27.09 1.66 -0.50
N GLY A 496 -27.44 2.68 -1.27
CA GLY A 496 -28.66 2.71 -2.08
C GLY A 496 -28.75 1.61 -3.15
N ASN A 497 -27.65 0.90 -3.46
CA ASN A 497 -27.66 -0.21 -4.41
C ASN A 497 -28.15 -1.54 -3.82
N ARG A 498 -28.52 -1.62 -2.53
CA ARG A 498 -28.93 -2.88 -1.87
C ARG A 498 -29.99 -3.66 -2.66
N GLU A 499 -31.05 -3.01 -3.10
CA GLU A 499 -32.11 -3.68 -3.88
C GLU A 499 -31.60 -4.26 -5.21
N ARG A 500 -30.57 -3.65 -5.81
CA ARG A 500 -29.95 -4.18 -7.02
C ARG A 500 -29.21 -5.49 -6.72
N PHE A 501 -28.51 -5.57 -5.59
CA PHE A 501 -27.87 -6.81 -5.15
C PHE A 501 -28.90 -7.90 -4.84
N ASP A 502 -30.01 -7.55 -4.20
CA ASP A 502 -31.10 -8.49 -3.92
C ASP A 502 -31.69 -9.07 -5.22
N ARG A 503 -31.95 -8.22 -6.23
CA ARG A 503 -32.39 -8.67 -7.56
C ARG A 503 -31.37 -9.57 -8.25
N MET A 504 -30.07 -9.23 -8.18
CA MET A 504 -29.01 -10.06 -8.76
C MET A 504 -28.96 -11.43 -8.07
N LYS A 505 -29.02 -11.46 -6.74
CA LYS A 505 -29.03 -12.70 -5.96
C LYS A 505 -30.25 -13.56 -6.27
N ALA A 506 -31.43 -12.95 -6.40
CA ALA A 506 -32.65 -13.65 -6.81
C ALA A 506 -32.56 -14.20 -8.24
N PHE A 507 -31.97 -13.44 -9.17
CA PHE A 507 -31.81 -13.85 -10.57
C PHE A 507 -30.81 -15.00 -10.74
N PHE A 508 -29.63 -14.92 -10.14
CA PHE A 508 -28.61 -15.96 -10.25
C PHE A 508 -28.91 -17.18 -9.36
N GLY A 509 -29.69 -17.03 -8.28
CA GLY A 509 -30.08 -18.12 -7.41
C GLY A 509 -28.87 -18.89 -6.87
N SER A 510 -28.77 -20.18 -7.21
CA SER A 510 -27.68 -21.06 -6.83
C SER A 510 -26.62 -21.28 -7.93
N VAL A 511 -26.70 -20.56 -9.05
CA VAL A 511 -25.73 -20.68 -10.15
C VAL A 511 -24.34 -20.33 -9.65
N GLY A 512 -23.36 -21.19 -9.94
CA GLY A 512 -21.97 -20.97 -9.54
C GLY A 512 -21.68 -21.25 -8.06
N PHE A 513 -22.62 -21.85 -7.31
CA PHE A 513 -22.40 -22.28 -5.93
C PHE A 513 -22.07 -23.77 -5.82
N GLY A 514 -21.30 -24.12 -4.79
CA GLY A 514 -21.01 -25.50 -4.41
C GLY A 514 -20.37 -26.31 -5.55
N ALA A 515 -20.94 -27.48 -5.85
CA ALA A 515 -20.43 -28.37 -6.89
C ALA A 515 -20.56 -27.79 -8.32
N SER A 516 -21.40 -26.76 -8.51
CA SER A 516 -21.56 -26.09 -9.80
C SER A 516 -20.66 -24.87 -9.98
N ALA A 517 -19.84 -24.52 -8.98
CA ALA A 517 -18.90 -23.40 -9.07
C ALA A 517 -17.81 -23.67 -10.12
N GLY A 518 -17.55 -22.71 -11.01
CA GLY A 518 -16.52 -22.82 -12.05
C GLY A 518 -17.05 -22.68 -13.49
N ILE A 519 -16.16 -22.87 -14.47
CA ILE A 519 -16.50 -22.91 -15.89
C ILE A 519 -16.51 -24.38 -16.30
N TRP A 520 -17.66 -24.85 -16.76
CA TRP A 520 -17.89 -26.25 -17.09
C TRP A 520 -18.42 -26.39 -18.51
N GLU A 521 -17.91 -27.38 -19.25
CA GLU A 521 -18.47 -27.74 -20.57
C GLU A 521 -19.83 -28.47 -20.41
N GLU A 522 -19.98 -29.25 -19.34
CA GLU A 522 -21.23 -29.91 -18.97
C GLU A 522 -21.59 -29.60 -17.50
N THR A 523 -22.88 -29.50 -17.19
CA THR A 523 -23.34 -29.26 -15.81
C THR A 523 -22.78 -30.32 -14.85
N PRO A 524 -21.98 -29.94 -13.83
CA PRO A 524 -21.43 -30.89 -12.88
C PRO A 524 -22.53 -31.68 -12.17
N LYS A 525 -22.41 -32.99 -12.16
CA LYS A 525 -23.29 -33.88 -11.40
C LYS A 525 -22.75 -34.02 -9.98
N ASP A 526 -23.59 -33.77 -8.98
CA ASP A 526 -23.18 -34.01 -7.61
C ASP A 526 -23.08 -35.52 -7.35
N HIS A 527 -21.99 -35.91 -6.71
CA HIS A 527 -21.60 -37.31 -6.48
C HIS A 527 -21.47 -37.56 -4.96
N PRO A 528 -22.59 -37.50 -4.20
CA PRO A 528 -22.57 -37.61 -2.73
C PRO A 528 -21.99 -38.93 -2.22
N GLU A 529 -22.13 -40.01 -3.00
CA GLU A 529 -21.56 -41.33 -2.72
C GLU A 529 -20.02 -41.30 -2.67
N PHE A 530 -19.38 -40.50 -3.53
CA PHE A 530 -17.93 -40.34 -3.50
C PHE A 530 -17.48 -39.53 -2.27
N ARG A 531 -18.21 -38.47 -1.90
CA ARG A 531 -17.95 -37.71 -0.66
C ARG A 531 -18.08 -38.60 0.58
N GLU A 532 -19.13 -39.42 0.66
CA GLU A 532 -19.34 -40.37 1.76
C GLU A 532 -18.22 -41.43 1.80
N LYS A 533 -17.85 -42.00 0.65
CA LYS A 533 -16.75 -42.96 0.55
C LYS A 533 -15.41 -42.35 0.98
N MET A 534 -15.11 -41.13 0.56
CA MET A 534 -13.90 -40.40 0.96
C MET A 534 -13.92 -40.04 2.45
N ARG A 535 -15.07 -39.60 3.00
CA ARG A 535 -15.23 -39.34 4.45
C ARG A 535 -14.99 -40.61 5.26
N ARG A 536 -15.52 -41.76 4.83
CA ARG A 536 -15.28 -43.07 5.45
C ARG A 536 -13.81 -43.49 5.35
N ARG A 537 -13.16 -43.25 4.21
CA ARG A 537 -11.73 -43.52 4.01
C ARG A 537 -10.86 -42.66 4.92
N MET A 538 -11.12 -41.37 5.00
CA MET A 538 -10.41 -40.44 5.89
C MET A 538 -10.63 -40.78 7.36
N LYS A 539 -11.86 -41.14 7.78
CA LYS A 539 -12.13 -41.65 9.13
C LYS A 539 -11.38 -42.94 9.45
N ARG A 540 -11.23 -43.85 8.47
CA ARG A 540 -10.43 -45.07 8.62
C ARG A 540 -8.93 -44.79 8.72
N GLN A 541 -8.43 -43.76 8.04
CA GLN A 541 -7.03 -43.37 8.05
C GLN A 541 -6.66 -42.51 9.28
N GLY A 542 -7.58 -41.66 9.75
CA GLY A 542 -7.42 -40.84 10.97
C GLY A 542 -7.81 -41.56 12.27
N GLY A 543 -8.39 -42.76 12.19
CA GLY A 543 -8.65 -43.63 13.34
C GLY A 543 -7.57 -44.70 13.57
N ALA A 544 -6.43 -44.60 12.87
CA ALA A 544 -5.28 -45.49 12.95
C ALA A 544 -4.05 -44.78 13.53
N SER A 545 -4.26 -43.86 14.46
CA SER A 545 -3.23 -43.21 15.28
C SER A 545 -3.47 -43.49 16.76
#